data_AF-A0A521IS22-F1
#
_entry.id   AF-A0A521IS22-F1
#
_cell.length_a   1.000
_cell.length_b   1.000
_cell.length_c   1.000
_cell.angle_alpha   90.00
_cell.angle_beta   90.00
_cell.angle_gamma   90.00
#
_symmetry.space_group_name_H-M   'P 1'
#
loop_
_entity.id
_entity.type
_entity.pdbx_description
1 polymer ?
#
loop_
_entity_poly.entity_id
_entity_poly.type
_entity_poly.pdbx_seq_one_letter_code
_entity_poly.pdbx_strand_id
1 'polypeptide(L)'
;MGENNLEIVGGRIEFNCVDNYRTLSIVNETPAAGSVSGAGVYYPGTSVTVTATPSGSDEFQGWYDTLGTLKSMDNPYTFTMPGEDYTLSTFFGPAKGSLKQMGMYPQTKVTDTTIISALNGKGGLLPTAGNLQTWTDYGYYIEGVVTSYMWYKDVVHNSVTYRGVYYTEYRYTYTDSTAGCFNQQDHGYTKRIVYWFKYEPITWKVLDIDAGKAFLLAQTVLDAQDYHYAQTDRDIGGEIVYANNYEHSHIRSWLNSSFLNAAFTTTEQNKIAVTTVDNSKATTINNTHNFDCPNTLDKVFLLSYLDLNGHYGFVDDASRVRYPSDYALSQTVSKDYDKAYWWTRSPYSSETSASRVNYNGALAAINVTDAAMGILPAIWINA
;
A
#
# COMPACT_ATOMS: atom_id res chain seq x y z
N MET A 1 10.36 -94.33 13.23
CA MET A 1 9.96 -93.01 13.76
C MET A 1 10.68 -91.99 12.90
N GLY A 2 9.91 -91.19 12.17
CA GLY A 2 10.38 -90.45 10.99
C GLY A 2 11.30 -89.28 11.31
N GLU A 3 12.42 -89.24 10.60
CA GLU A 3 13.19 -88.03 10.35
C GLU A 3 12.41 -87.15 9.38
N ASN A 4 12.09 -85.92 9.78
CA ASN A 4 11.54 -84.91 8.89
C ASN A 4 12.68 -84.06 8.33
N ASN A 5 13.40 -84.59 7.34
CA ASN A 5 14.24 -83.79 6.45
C ASN A 5 13.37 -83.30 5.29
N LEU A 6 12.89 -82.07 5.37
CA LEU A 6 12.35 -81.35 4.23
C LEU A 6 13.51 -80.64 3.53
N GLU A 7 14.08 -81.29 2.52
CA GLU A 7 14.95 -80.63 1.53
C GLU A 7 14.12 -79.64 0.71
N ILE A 8 14.51 -78.37 0.73
CA ILE A 8 14.00 -77.38 -0.23
C ILE A 8 14.77 -77.57 -1.53
N VAL A 9 14.21 -78.36 -2.44
CA VAL A 9 14.71 -78.55 -3.79
C VAL A 9 14.32 -77.34 -4.63
N GLY A 10 15.23 -76.37 -4.73
CA GLY A 10 15.20 -75.30 -5.74
C GLY A 10 13.97 -74.39 -5.70
N GLY A 11 14.09 -73.27 -4.98
CA GLY A 11 13.19 -72.12 -5.10
C GLY A 11 14.01 -70.85 -5.37
N ARG A 12 13.61 -70.05 -6.36
CA ARG A 12 14.15 -68.70 -6.53
C ARG A 12 13.47 -67.80 -5.51
N ILE A 13 14.23 -67.28 -4.53
CA ILE A 13 13.78 -66.16 -3.71
C ILE A 13 14.00 -64.90 -4.57
N GLU A 14 12.93 -64.37 -5.14
CA GLU A 14 12.96 -63.05 -5.78
C GLU A 14 12.67 -61.98 -4.74
N PHE A 15 13.70 -61.23 -4.35
CA PHE A 15 13.51 -59.97 -3.65
C PHE A 15 13.10 -58.93 -4.68
N ASN A 16 11.82 -58.57 -4.71
CA ASN A 16 11.36 -57.41 -5.47
C ASN A 16 11.67 -56.15 -4.66
N CYS A 17 12.92 -55.66 -4.74
CA CYS A 17 13.28 -54.32 -4.25
C CYS A 17 12.71 -53.28 -5.20
N VAL A 18 11.40 -53.08 -5.20
CA VAL A 18 10.86 -51.79 -5.58
C VAL A 18 10.98 -50.94 -4.33
N ASP A 19 11.98 -50.07 -4.31
CA ASP A 19 12.10 -49.03 -3.30
C ASP A 19 10.83 -48.18 -3.35
N ASN A 20 9.87 -48.50 -2.48
CA ASN A 20 8.57 -47.83 -2.40
C ASN A 20 8.65 -46.47 -1.68
N TYR A 21 9.85 -45.92 -1.57
CA TYR A 21 10.03 -44.60 -1.00
C TYR A 21 9.36 -43.54 -1.87
N ARG A 22 8.98 -42.43 -1.22
CA ARG A 22 8.42 -41.23 -1.83
C ARG A 22 9.23 -40.03 -1.42
N THR A 23 9.35 -39.07 -2.33
CA THR A 23 10.09 -37.83 -2.11
C THR A 23 9.16 -36.81 -1.48
N LEU A 24 9.59 -36.22 -0.36
CA LEU A 24 9.03 -35.01 0.20
C LEU A 24 9.90 -33.83 -0.22
N SER A 25 9.35 -32.96 -1.07
CA SER A 25 9.98 -31.69 -1.42
C SER A 25 9.35 -30.56 -0.61
N ILE A 26 10.17 -29.59 -0.19
CA ILE A 26 9.69 -28.37 0.44
C ILE A 26 10.20 -27.17 -0.37
N VAL A 27 9.28 -26.36 -0.86
CA VAL A 27 9.57 -25.11 -1.55
C VAL A 27 9.43 -23.95 -0.57
N ASN A 28 10.52 -23.23 -0.32
CA ASN A 28 10.47 -21.96 0.40
C ASN A 28 10.35 -20.84 -0.64
N GLU A 29 9.16 -20.29 -0.76
CA GLU A 29 8.81 -19.28 -1.78
C GLU A 29 9.44 -17.91 -1.45
N THR A 30 9.86 -17.71 -0.20
CA THR A 30 10.49 -16.48 0.31
C THR A 30 11.84 -16.80 0.99
N PRO A 31 12.86 -17.23 0.23
CA PRO A 31 14.11 -17.78 0.79
C PRO A 31 14.95 -16.76 1.58
N ALA A 32 14.72 -15.46 1.39
CA ALA A 32 15.36 -14.41 2.19
C ALA A 32 14.74 -14.23 3.59
N ALA A 33 13.49 -14.65 3.79
CA ALA A 33 12.68 -14.38 4.98
C ALA A 33 12.61 -15.56 5.96
N GLY A 34 13.24 -16.69 5.64
CA GLY A 34 13.31 -17.84 6.53
C GLY A 34 13.93 -19.07 5.89
N SER A 35 13.92 -20.19 6.61
CA SER A 35 14.47 -21.47 6.17
C SER A 35 13.54 -22.63 6.53
N VAL A 36 13.70 -23.77 5.85
CA VAL A 36 12.87 -24.96 6.05
C VAL A 36 13.73 -26.21 6.26
N SER A 37 13.19 -27.16 7.02
CA SER A 37 13.78 -28.49 7.23
C SER A 37 12.72 -29.58 7.25
N GLY A 38 13.12 -30.82 7.00
CA GLY A 38 12.24 -32.01 7.00
C GLY A 38 12.00 -32.61 5.62
N ALA A 39 12.46 -31.97 4.54
CA ALA A 39 12.47 -32.56 3.20
C ALA A 39 13.35 -33.82 3.16
N GLY A 40 13.03 -34.76 2.29
CA GLY A 40 13.76 -36.02 2.21
C GLY A 40 12.99 -37.13 1.51
N VAL A 41 13.42 -38.37 1.72
CA VAL A 41 12.85 -39.56 1.11
C VAL A 41 12.32 -40.47 2.21
N TYR A 42 11.04 -40.84 2.13
CA TYR A 42 10.30 -41.49 3.22
C TYR A 42 9.46 -42.66 2.72
N TYR A 43 9.25 -43.67 3.56
CA TYR A 43 8.28 -44.72 3.25
C TYR A 43 6.85 -44.18 3.41
N PRO A 44 5.92 -44.52 2.51
CA PRO A 44 4.49 -44.26 2.69
C PRO A 44 4.00 -44.75 4.05
N GLY A 45 3.17 -43.94 4.72
CA GLY A 45 2.64 -44.26 6.05
C GLY A 45 3.54 -43.86 7.22
N THR A 46 4.78 -43.43 6.98
CA THR A 46 5.66 -42.94 8.05
C THR A 46 5.25 -41.55 8.53
N SER A 47 5.47 -41.27 9.82
CA SER A 47 5.27 -39.95 10.39
C SER A 47 6.46 -39.06 10.05
N VAL A 48 6.22 -37.95 9.36
CA VAL A 48 7.23 -36.99 8.93
C VAL A 48 6.94 -35.63 9.56
N THR A 49 7.98 -34.94 10.00
CA THR A 49 7.88 -33.60 10.60
C THR A 49 8.66 -32.60 9.76
N VAL A 50 7.99 -31.51 9.37
CA VAL A 50 8.58 -30.36 8.70
C VAL A 50 8.61 -29.16 9.63
N THR A 51 9.62 -28.31 9.49
CA THR A 51 9.80 -27.13 10.34
C THR A 51 10.18 -25.94 9.48
N ALA A 52 9.56 -24.81 9.76
CA ALA A 52 9.85 -23.51 9.18
C ALA A 52 10.51 -22.63 10.26
N THR A 53 11.59 -21.96 9.93
CA THR A 53 12.29 -21.04 10.84
C THR A 53 12.33 -19.66 10.20
N PRO A 54 11.49 -18.71 10.65
CA PRO A 54 11.51 -17.35 10.14
C PRO A 54 12.80 -16.60 10.48
N SER A 55 13.15 -15.62 9.66
CA SER A 55 14.30 -14.73 9.86
C SER A 55 13.82 -13.31 10.20
N GLY A 56 14.51 -12.63 11.12
CA GLY A 56 14.21 -11.24 11.46
C GLY A 56 12.83 -11.07 12.09
N SER A 57 11.98 -10.23 11.49
CA SER A 57 10.60 -9.97 11.94
C SER A 57 9.54 -10.66 11.08
N ASP A 58 9.95 -11.52 10.15
CA ASP A 58 9.02 -12.30 9.34
C ASP A 58 8.44 -13.45 10.16
N GLU A 59 7.25 -13.89 9.79
CA GLU A 59 6.52 -14.99 10.41
C GLU A 59 6.21 -16.06 9.37
N PHE A 60 6.17 -17.30 9.83
CA PHE A 60 5.71 -18.44 9.06
C PHE A 60 4.22 -18.28 8.74
N GLN A 61 3.85 -18.43 7.46
CA GLN A 61 2.49 -18.16 6.98
C GLN A 61 1.66 -19.42 6.69
N GLY A 62 2.22 -20.61 6.87
CA GLY A 62 1.52 -21.88 6.62
C GLY A 62 2.24 -22.81 5.65
N TRP A 63 1.84 -24.08 5.69
CA TRP A 63 2.23 -25.11 4.73
C TRP A 63 1.11 -25.31 3.72
N TYR A 64 1.44 -25.25 2.44
CA TYR A 64 0.50 -25.36 1.32
C TYR A 64 0.89 -26.50 0.39
N ASP A 65 -0.07 -27.07 -0.33
CA ASP A 65 0.25 -28.01 -1.42
C ASP A 65 0.54 -27.28 -2.74
N THR A 66 0.84 -28.05 -3.80
CA THR A 66 1.15 -27.53 -5.14
C THR A 66 -0.01 -26.80 -5.81
N LEU A 67 -1.24 -26.95 -5.30
CA LEU A 67 -2.42 -26.25 -5.77
C LEU A 67 -2.68 -24.95 -4.97
N GLY A 68 -1.83 -24.63 -3.98
CA GLY A 68 -1.97 -23.48 -3.10
C GLY A 68 -3.00 -23.70 -1.98
N THR A 69 -3.42 -24.95 -1.73
CA THR A 69 -4.38 -25.25 -0.66
C THR A 69 -3.66 -25.32 0.68
N LEU A 70 -4.16 -24.61 1.69
CA LEU A 70 -3.60 -24.65 3.05
C LEU A 70 -3.72 -26.07 3.63
N LYS A 71 -2.58 -26.65 4.03
CA LYS A 71 -2.49 -27.96 4.66
C LYS A 71 -2.38 -27.87 6.17
N SER A 72 -1.58 -26.93 6.68
CA SER A 72 -1.44 -26.72 8.13
C SER A 72 -0.86 -25.34 8.45
N MET A 73 -1.31 -24.76 9.57
CA MET A 73 -0.70 -23.60 10.21
C MET A 73 0.25 -23.99 11.35
N ASP A 74 0.34 -25.28 11.67
CA ASP A 74 1.23 -25.75 12.73
C ASP A 74 2.69 -25.65 12.29
N ASN A 75 3.54 -25.19 13.19
CA ASN A 75 4.98 -25.19 12.98
C ASN A 75 5.67 -25.54 14.30
N PRO A 76 6.30 -26.72 14.40
CA PRO A 76 6.47 -27.73 13.35
C PRO A 76 5.16 -28.43 12.95
N TYR A 77 5.08 -28.91 11.71
CA TYR A 77 3.94 -29.69 11.17
C TYR A 77 4.33 -31.15 11.00
N THR A 78 3.56 -32.05 11.63
CA THR A 78 3.74 -33.49 11.52
C THR A 78 2.56 -34.13 10.76
N PHE A 79 2.85 -34.97 9.78
CA PHE A 79 1.84 -35.67 8.98
C PHE A 79 2.32 -37.05 8.54
N THR A 80 1.40 -37.86 8.04
CA THR A 80 1.69 -39.18 7.49
C THR A 80 2.08 -39.07 6.01
N MET A 81 3.26 -39.57 5.63
CA MET A 81 3.74 -39.53 4.25
C MET A 81 2.76 -40.26 3.30
N PRO A 82 2.27 -39.62 2.23
CA PRO A 82 1.35 -40.26 1.30
C PRO A 82 2.02 -41.35 0.45
N GLY A 83 1.20 -42.10 -0.30
CA GLY A 83 1.64 -43.17 -1.21
C GLY A 83 2.28 -42.69 -2.51
N GLU A 84 2.51 -41.39 -2.65
CA GLU A 84 3.05 -40.70 -3.82
C GLU A 84 4.02 -39.59 -3.38
N ASP A 85 4.79 -39.05 -4.33
CA ASP A 85 5.66 -37.91 -4.06
C ASP A 85 4.82 -36.71 -3.60
N TYR A 86 5.33 -35.99 -2.61
CA TYR A 86 4.60 -34.92 -1.97
C TYR A 86 5.43 -33.65 -1.95
N THR A 87 4.82 -32.54 -2.33
CA THR A 87 5.46 -31.23 -2.32
C THR A 87 4.64 -30.30 -1.46
N LEU A 88 5.31 -29.69 -0.49
CA LEU A 88 4.78 -28.59 0.30
C LEU A 88 5.48 -27.30 -0.09
N SER A 89 4.72 -26.22 -0.24
CA SER A 89 5.26 -24.86 -0.28
C SER A 89 5.05 -24.17 1.07
N THR A 90 5.97 -23.29 1.44
CA THR A 90 5.82 -22.38 2.57
C THR A 90 6.18 -20.96 2.16
N PHE A 91 5.60 -20.01 2.88
CA PHE A 91 5.88 -18.59 2.75
C PHE A 91 6.25 -18.04 4.13
N PHE A 92 7.25 -17.16 4.16
CA PHE A 92 7.53 -16.28 5.27
C PHE A 92 7.13 -14.88 4.84
N GLY A 93 6.35 -14.21 5.66
CA GLY A 93 5.81 -12.90 5.36
C GLY A 93 5.83 -12.01 6.59
N PRO A 94 5.63 -10.70 6.40
CA PRO A 94 5.62 -9.80 7.54
C PRO A 94 4.43 -10.13 8.45
N ALA A 95 4.65 -10.10 9.76
CA ALA A 95 3.60 -10.37 10.75
C ALA A 95 2.46 -9.34 10.65
N LYS A 96 1.21 -9.76 10.92
CA LYS A 96 0.11 -8.80 11.08
C LYS A 96 0.43 -7.83 12.22
N GLY A 97 0.28 -6.54 11.95
CA GLY A 97 0.63 -5.45 12.87
C GLY A 97 2.09 -5.00 12.82
N SER A 98 2.98 -5.71 12.14
CA SER A 98 4.37 -5.30 11.95
C SER A 98 4.50 -4.08 11.03
N LEU A 99 5.68 -3.45 11.07
CA LEU A 99 6.04 -2.35 10.20
C LEU A 99 6.93 -2.84 9.05
N LYS A 100 6.70 -2.31 7.86
CA LYS A 100 7.53 -2.52 6.67
C LYS A 100 7.93 -1.17 6.07
N GLN A 101 9.16 -1.08 5.56
CA GLN A 101 9.59 0.06 4.75
C GLN A 101 9.67 -0.36 3.29
N MET A 102 9.04 0.43 2.41
CA MET A 102 9.03 0.19 0.96
C MET A 102 8.65 1.47 0.23
N GLY A 103 9.28 1.73 -0.90
CA GLY A 103 9.14 2.99 -1.61
C GLY A 103 9.75 4.17 -0.86
N MET A 104 9.92 5.29 -1.56
CA MET A 104 10.53 6.52 -1.07
C MET A 104 9.64 7.71 -1.44
N TYR A 105 9.35 8.60 -0.50
CA TYR A 105 8.57 9.81 -0.77
C TYR A 105 9.11 11.01 0.01
N PRO A 106 8.95 12.27 -0.46
CA PRO A 106 9.31 13.44 0.32
C PRO A 106 8.52 13.48 1.64
N GLN A 107 9.23 13.65 2.75
CA GLN A 107 8.62 13.64 4.09
C GLN A 107 9.15 14.78 4.96
N THR A 108 10.37 14.67 5.50
CA THR A 108 10.92 15.65 6.45
C THR A 108 11.44 16.91 5.75
N LYS A 109 11.12 18.09 6.29
CA LYS A 109 11.66 19.39 5.84
C LYS A 109 13.14 19.50 6.22
N VAL A 110 13.97 19.89 5.27
CA VAL A 110 15.38 20.18 5.52
C VAL A 110 15.49 21.51 6.26
N THR A 111 16.18 21.51 7.40
CA THR A 111 16.46 22.70 8.22
C THR A 111 17.95 23.07 8.28
N ASP A 112 18.84 22.14 7.89
CA ASP A 112 20.27 22.39 7.81
C ASP A 112 20.58 23.41 6.71
N THR A 113 21.12 24.57 7.10
CA THR A 113 21.38 25.70 6.20
C THR A 113 22.46 25.38 5.15
N THR A 114 23.40 24.49 5.45
CA THR A 114 24.45 24.08 4.52
C THR A 114 23.87 23.21 3.42
N ILE A 115 23.02 22.23 3.78
CA ILE A 115 22.30 21.39 2.82
C ILE A 115 21.37 22.25 1.97
N ILE A 116 20.58 23.14 2.57
CA ILE A 116 19.69 24.06 1.84
C ILE A 116 20.47 24.88 0.81
N SER A 117 21.63 25.42 1.18
CA SER A 117 22.45 26.22 0.27
C SER A 117 22.95 25.40 -0.93
N ALA A 118 23.40 24.16 -0.69
CA ALA A 118 23.81 23.24 -1.75
C ALA A 118 22.63 22.84 -2.67
N LEU A 119 21.45 22.60 -2.09
CA LEU A 119 20.25 22.25 -2.84
C LEU A 119 19.74 23.43 -3.67
N ASN A 120 19.71 24.65 -3.12
CA ASN A 120 19.36 25.87 -3.87
C ASN A 120 20.30 26.09 -5.07
N GLY A 121 21.61 25.87 -4.89
CA GLY A 121 22.57 25.92 -6.00
C GLY A 121 22.26 24.92 -7.13
N LYS A 122 21.76 23.73 -6.78
CA LYS A 122 21.31 22.71 -7.76
C LYS A 122 19.90 22.97 -8.32
N GLY A 123 19.05 23.67 -7.55
CA GLY A 123 17.71 24.07 -7.94
C GLY A 123 17.72 24.99 -9.16
N GLY A 124 18.71 25.87 -9.26
CA GLY A 124 18.92 26.77 -10.41
C GLY A 124 17.91 27.92 -10.44
N LEU A 125 17.59 28.40 -11.64
CA LEU A 125 16.62 29.47 -11.83
C LEU A 125 15.22 29.04 -11.39
N LEU A 126 14.51 29.93 -10.70
CA LEU A 126 13.16 29.68 -10.21
C LEU A 126 12.13 29.74 -11.37
N PRO A 127 11.09 28.90 -11.33
CA PRO A 127 10.07 28.88 -12.34
C PRO A 127 9.10 30.06 -12.21
N THR A 128 8.40 30.34 -13.30
CA THR A 128 7.27 31.27 -13.38
C THR A 128 6.19 30.65 -14.26
N ALA A 129 4.96 31.18 -14.23
CA ALA A 129 3.86 30.69 -15.06
C ALA A 129 4.18 30.67 -16.57
N GLY A 130 5.00 31.62 -17.05
CA GLY A 130 5.41 31.70 -18.46
C GLY A 130 6.68 30.92 -18.80
N ASN A 131 7.42 30.42 -17.82
CA ASN A 131 8.66 29.67 -18.02
C ASN A 131 8.99 28.79 -16.82
N LEU A 132 8.83 27.48 -17.00
CA LEU A 132 9.05 26.45 -15.98
C LEU A 132 10.53 26.21 -15.66
N GLN A 133 11.46 26.74 -16.46
CA GLN A 133 12.89 26.44 -16.35
C GLN A 133 13.15 24.92 -16.42
N THR A 134 13.64 24.33 -15.34
CA THR A 134 13.86 22.89 -15.17
C THR A 134 12.99 22.30 -14.05
N TRP A 135 11.98 23.06 -13.62
CA TRP A 135 11.02 22.63 -12.62
C TRP A 135 9.80 22.03 -13.31
N THR A 136 9.09 21.18 -12.57
CA THR A 136 7.84 20.57 -13.02
C THR A 136 6.67 21.27 -12.35
N ASP A 137 5.65 21.60 -13.14
CA ASP A 137 4.40 22.15 -12.63
C ASP A 137 3.58 21.07 -11.94
N TYR A 138 2.96 21.40 -10.81
CA TYR A 138 2.00 20.49 -10.18
C TYR A 138 0.68 20.40 -10.94
N GLY A 139 0.31 21.42 -11.71
CA GLY A 139 -0.93 21.46 -12.49
C GLY A 139 -2.18 21.59 -11.63
N TYR A 140 -2.09 22.27 -10.49
CA TYR A 140 -3.23 22.44 -9.58
C TYR A 140 -4.28 23.41 -10.11
N TYR A 141 -5.51 23.23 -9.63
CA TYR A 141 -6.68 23.97 -10.07
C TYR A 141 -6.91 25.22 -9.21
N ILE A 142 -7.35 26.29 -9.85
CA ILE A 142 -7.96 27.47 -9.22
C ILE A 142 -9.24 27.74 -10.00
N GLU A 143 -10.38 27.78 -9.31
CA GLU A 143 -11.70 28.00 -9.92
C GLU A 143 -11.98 27.05 -11.09
N GLY A 144 -11.58 25.79 -10.94
CA GLY A 144 -11.77 24.74 -11.95
C GLY A 144 -10.77 24.77 -13.11
N VAL A 145 -9.79 25.69 -13.10
CA VAL A 145 -8.80 25.86 -14.17
C VAL A 145 -7.41 25.49 -13.69
N VAL A 146 -6.72 24.61 -14.44
CA VAL A 146 -5.31 24.30 -14.20
C VAL A 146 -4.49 25.58 -14.30
N THR A 147 -3.83 25.95 -13.21
CA THR A 147 -3.10 27.20 -13.08
C THR A 147 -1.67 26.96 -12.63
N SER A 148 -0.73 27.57 -13.33
CA SER A 148 0.72 27.45 -13.08
C SER A 148 1.17 28.43 -12.00
N TYR A 149 1.22 27.98 -10.75
CA TYR A 149 1.64 28.81 -9.61
C TYR A 149 2.48 28.08 -8.55
N MET A 150 2.62 26.76 -8.69
CA MET A 150 3.33 25.89 -7.75
C MET A 150 4.07 24.80 -8.53
N TRP A 151 5.33 24.61 -8.19
CA TRP A 151 6.25 23.74 -8.91
C TRP A 151 7.09 22.92 -7.95
N TYR A 152 7.61 21.80 -8.44
CA TYR A 152 8.60 21.00 -7.74
C TYR A 152 9.80 20.66 -8.61
N LYS A 153 10.89 20.28 -7.94
CA LYS A 153 12.08 19.74 -8.59
C LYS A 153 12.78 18.75 -7.67
N ASP A 154 13.06 17.57 -8.19
CA ASP A 154 13.78 16.55 -7.45
C ASP A 154 15.28 16.65 -7.74
N VAL A 155 16.10 16.64 -6.69
CA VAL A 155 17.55 16.87 -6.75
C VAL A 155 18.28 15.86 -5.88
N VAL A 156 19.38 15.30 -6.39
CA VAL A 156 20.25 14.42 -5.62
C VAL A 156 21.43 15.18 -5.00
N HIS A 157 21.64 14.98 -3.70
CA HIS A 157 22.79 15.46 -2.95
C HIS A 157 23.27 14.37 -1.97
N ASN A 158 24.55 14.00 -2.05
CA ASN A 158 25.17 12.92 -1.25
C ASN A 158 24.36 11.62 -1.25
N SER A 159 23.97 11.17 -2.45
CA SER A 159 23.18 9.94 -2.68
C SER A 159 21.77 9.95 -2.05
N VAL A 160 21.29 11.09 -1.58
CA VAL A 160 19.92 11.29 -1.09
C VAL A 160 19.17 12.19 -2.06
N THR A 161 17.94 11.81 -2.41
CA THR A 161 17.04 12.62 -3.22
C THR A 161 16.26 13.59 -2.33
N TYR A 162 16.05 14.82 -2.81
CA TYR A 162 15.25 15.84 -2.14
C TYR A 162 14.26 16.44 -3.13
N ARG A 163 13.04 16.71 -2.68
CA ARG A 163 12.06 17.51 -3.43
C ARG A 163 12.15 18.95 -2.99
N GLY A 164 12.47 19.85 -3.92
CA GLY A 164 12.26 21.28 -3.75
C GLY A 164 10.84 21.64 -4.14
N VAL A 165 10.16 22.45 -3.34
CA VAL A 165 8.83 23.00 -3.60
C VAL A 165 8.93 24.51 -3.62
N TYR A 166 8.42 25.13 -4.68
CA TYR A 166 8.38 26.58 -4.85
C TYR A 166 7.01 26.99 -5.38
N TYR A 167 6.46 28.09 -4.87
CA TYR A 167 5.20 28.62 -5.34
C TYR A 167 5.12 30.14 -5.20
N THR A 168 4.44 30.77 -6.13
CA THR A 168 4.19 32.22 -6.13
C THR A 168 2.90 32.59 -5.43
N GLU A 169 1.96 31.64 -5.31
CA GLU A 169 0.68 31.76 -4.60
C GLU A 169 0.42 30.50 -3.76
N TYR A 170 -0.37 30.64 -2.68
CA TYR A 170 -0.76 29.48 -1.87
C TYR A 170 -1.75 28.60 -2.64
N ARG A 171 -1.73 27.30 -2.36
CA ARG A 171 -2.76 26.38 -2.83
C ARG A 171 -4.03 26.62 -2.03
N TYR A 172 -5.10 26.91 -2.77
CA TYR A 172 -6.43 27.11 -2.20
C TYR A 172 -6.96 25.80 -1.59
N THR A 173 -7.79 25.93 -0.55
CA THR A 173 -8.46 24.78 0.07
C THR A 173 -9.38 24.08 -0.92
N TYR A 174 -10.06 24.83 -1.79
CA TYR A 174 -10.97 24.29 -2.79
C TYR A 174 -10.42 24.49 -4.20
N THR A 175 -10.61 23.50 -5.07
CA THR A 175 -10.17 23.57 -6.48
C THR A 175 -11.09 24.43 -7.34
N ASP A 176 -12.34 24.62 -6.93
CA ASP A 176 -13.41 25.33 -7.65
C ASP A 176 -13.71 26.72 -7.08
N SER A 177 -12.95 27.18 -6.09
CA SER A 177 -13.14 28.47 -5.45
C SER A 177 -11.82 29.07 -4.99
N THR A 178 -11.72 30.40 -5.01
CA THR A 178 -10.67 31.14 -4.31
C THR A 178 -10.97 31.37 -2.82
N ALA A 179 -12.11 30.87 -2.33
CA ALA A 179 -12.42 30.83 -0.91
C ALA A 179 -11.61 29.75 -0.17
N GLY A 180 -11.29 29.99 1.10
CA GLY A 180 -10.62 29.00 1.95
C GLY A 180 -9.54 29.59 2.85
N CYS A 181 -8.84 28.69 3.54
CA CYS A 181 -7.73 29.02 4.42
C CYS A 181 -6.39 28.69 3.73
N PHE A 182 -5.38 29.52 3.97
CA PHE A 182 -4.04 29.27 3.45
C PHE A 182 -3.27 28.39 4.43
N ASN A 183 -3.64 27.11 4.55
CA ASN A 183 -3.06 26.18 5.53
C ASN A 183 -1.52 26.15 5.49
N GLN A 184 -0.93 26.28 4.29
CA GLN A 184 0.53 26.38 4.13
C GLN A 184 1.14 27.52 4.95
N GLN A 185 0.48 28.69 5.00
CA GLN A 185 0.90 29.83 5.81
C GLN A 185 0.84 29.51 7.30
N ASP A 186 -0.25 28.88 7.75
CA ASP A 186 -0.46 28.50 9.16
C ASP A 186 0.58 27.48 9.61
N HIS A 187 1.07 26.65 8.70
CA HIS A 187 2.17 25.70 8.92
C HIS A 187 3.58 26.34 8.81
N GLY A 188 3.66 27.65 8.59
CA GLY A 188 4.93 28.39 8.53
C GLY A 188 5.67 28.29 7.19
N TYR A 189 4.96 27.97 6.10
CA TYR A 189 5.49 28.06 4.74
C TYR A 189 5.05 29.35 4.08
N THR A 190 5.99 30.13 3.57
CA THR A 190 5.76 31.42 2.93
C THR A 190 6.04 31.35 1.44
N LYS A 191 5.24 32.07 0.65
CA LYS A 191 5.38 32.17 -0.81
C LYS A 191 6.77 32.66 -1.21
N ARG A 192 7.20 32.31 -2.44
CA ARG A 192 8.46 32.73 -3.07
C ARG A 192 9.73 32.28 -2.33
N ILE A 193 9.62 31.24 -1.49
CA ILE A 193 10.74 30.54 -0.88
C ILE A 193 10.76 29.09 -1.40
N VAL A 194 11.95 28.56 -1.66
CA VAL A 194 12.12 27.13 -1.93
C VAL A 194 12.23 26.38 -0.61
N TYR A 195 11.33 25.43 -0.39
CA TYR A 195 11.42 24.48 0.72
C TYR A 195 11.87 23.12 0.20
N TRP A 196 12.82 22.50 0.89
CA TRP A 196 13.37 21.20 0.52
C TRP A 196 12.88 20.12 1.47
N PHE A 197 12.50 18.98 0.92
CA PHE A 197 12.00 17.82 1.65
C PHE A 197 12.81 16.60 1.27
N LYS A 198 13.27 15.86 2.26
CA LYS A 198 14.06 14.65 2.05
C LYS A 198 13.15 13.51 1.57
N TYR A 199 13.56 12.79 0.53
CA TYR A 199 12.96 11.50 0.21
C TYR A 199 13.36 10.47 1.26
N GLU A 200 12.37 9.85 1.87
CA GLU A 200 12.54 8.90 2.96
C GLU A 200 11.69 7.66 2.71
N PRO A 201 12.10 6.49 3.24
CA PRO A 201 11.30 5.28 3.10
C PRO A 201 9.89 5.48 3.66
N ILE A 202 8.88 5.06 2.91
CA ILE A 202 7.50 5.09 3.43
C ILE A 202 7.38 3.94 4.44
N THR A 203 6.91 4.26 5.64
CA THR A 203 6.63 3.25 6.69
C THR A 203 5.18 2.81 6.58
N TRP A 204 4.99 1.50 6.41
CA TRP A 204 3.71 0.83 6.25
C TRP A 204 3.44 -0.08 7.42
N LYS A 205 2.20 -0.13 7.91
CA LYS A 205 1.75 -1.17 8.84
C LYS A 205 1.03 -2.27 8.09
N VAL A 206 1.36 -3.52 8.39
CA VAL A 206 0.65 -4.69 7.88
C VAL A 206 -0.68 -4.80 8.62
N LEU A 207 -1.76 -4.55 7.91
CA LEU A 207 -3.13 -4.60 8.42
C LEU A 207 -3.73 -6.01 8.35
N ASP A 208 -3.36 -6.79 7.34
CA ASP A 208 -3.85 -8.14 7.16
C ASP A 208 -2.91 -9.00 6.31
N ILE A 209 -3.06 -10.31 6.42
CA ILE A 209 -2.40 -11.30 5.56
C ILE A 209 -3.49 -12.21 5.00
N ASP A 210 -3.53 -12.35 3.69
CA ASP A 210 -4.46 -13.26 3.01
C ASP A 210 -3.79 -13.88 1.77
N ALA A 211 -3.94 -15.20 1.63
CA ALA A 211 -3.46 -15.98 0.48
C ALA A 211 -2.03 -15.63 -0.01
N GLY A 212 -1.07 -15.50 0.91
CA GLY A 212 0.33 -15.17 0.58
C GLY A 212 0.56 -13.71 0.17
N LYS A 213 -0.40 -12.81 0.44
CA LYS A 213 -0.26 -11.37 0.25
C LYS A 213 -0.40 -10.64 1.58
N ALA A 214 0.24 -9.48 1.66
CA ALA A 214 0.13 -8.61 2.83
C ALA A 214 -0.58 -7.30 2.45
N PHE A 215 -1.56 -6.91 3.26
CA PHE A 215 -2.25 -5.64 3.14
C PHE A 215 -1.59 -4.58 3.99
N LEU A 216 -1.15 -3.48 3.38
CA LEU A 216 -0.33 -2.47 4.00
C LEU A 216 -1.02 -1.10 3.93
N LEU A 217 -0.90 -0.33 5.02
CA LEU A 217 -1.35 1.06 5.09
C LEU A 217 -0.19 1.96 5.55
N ALA A 218 0.02 3.07 4.85
CA ALA A 218 0.98 4.08 5.27
C ALA A 218 0.70 4.57 6.71
N GLN A 219 1.76 4.84 7.47
CA GLN A 219 1.63 5.31 8.86
C GLN A 219 1.59 6.84 8.99
N THR A 220 1.97 7.55 7.93
CA THR A 220 2.03 9.01 7.88
C THR A 220 1.20 9.48 6.70
N VAL A 221 0.48 10.59 6.86
CA VAL A 221 -0.18 11.27 5.73
C VAL A 221 0.90 11.92 4.86
N LEU A 222 1.01 11.46 3.61
CA LEU A 222 2.18 11.71 2.76
C LEU A 222 2.06 12.94 1.87
N ASP A 223 0.85 13.30 1.43
CA ASP A 223 0.58 14.39 0.48
C ASP A 223 -0.84 14.95 0.72
N ALA A 224 -1.26 15.97 -0.03
CA ALA A 224 -2.61 16.49 -0.13
C ALA A 224 -3.09 16.47 -1.59
N GLN A 225 -4.30 15.96 -1.86
CA GLN A 225 -4.92 16.01 -3.19
C GLN A 225 -6.42 16.30 -3.06
N ASP A 226 -7.00 16.94 -4.06
CA ASP A 226 -8.45 16.91 -4.24
C ASP A 226 -8.89 15.48 -4.59
N TYR A 227 -10.10 15.13 -4.21
CA TYR A 227 -10.72 13.88 -4.68
C TYR A 227 -11.05 14.01 -6.17
N HIS A 228 -11.71 15.12 -6.50
CA HIS A 228 -12.00 15.56 -7.86
C HIS A 228 -12.11 17.08 -7.92
N TYR A 229 -11.63 17.69 -9.00
CA TYR A 229 -11.46 19.15 -9.11
C TYR A 229 -12.75 19.96 -9.23
N ALA A 230 -13.89 19.33 -9.56
CA ALA A 230 -15.16 20.01 -9.79
C ALA A 230 -16.31 19.25 -9.15
N GLN A 231 -17.42 19.95 -8.89
CA GLN A 231 -18.64 19.38 -8.30
C GLN A 231 -19.70 18.98 -9.34
N THR A 232 -19.48 19.30 -10.61
CA THR A 232 -20.44 19.05 -11.68
C THR A 232 -20.42 17.59 -12.09
N ASP A 233 -21.61 17.02 -12.26
CA ASP A 233 -21.78 15.70 -12.87
C ASP A 233 -21.26 15.70 -14.30
N ARG A 234 -20.74 14.54 -14.71
CA ARG A 234 -20.18 14.31 -16.04
C ARG A 234 -21.01 13.26 -16.76
N ASP A 235 -21.11 13.36 -18.08
CA ASP A 235 -21.61 12.28 -18.93
C ASP A 235 -20.40 11.54 -19.53
N ILE A 236 -20.25 10.27 -19.18
CA ILE A 236 -19.19 9.42 -19.73
C ILE A 236 -19.86 8.21 -20.37
N GLY A 237 -19.97 8.23 -21.70
CA GLY A 237 -20.54 7.11 -22.45
C GLY A 237 -22.05 6.96 -22.28
N GLY A 238 -22.78 8.04 -21.97
CA GLY A 238 -24.23 8.04 -21.75
C GLY A 238 -24.65 7.76 -20.31
N GLU A 239 -23.69 7.58 -19.40
CA GLU A 239 -23.93 7.35 -17.98
C GLU A 239 -23.56 8.60 -17.17
N ILE A 240 -24.38 8.90 -16.15
CA ILE A 240 -24.10 9.99 -15.22
C ILE A 240 -22.98 9.55 -14.27
N VAL A 241 -21.88 10.30 -14.28
CA VAL A 241 -20.72 10.11 -13.42
C VAL A 241 -20.64 11.28 -12.44
N TYR A 242 -21.05 11.00 -11.21
CA TYR A 242 -21.00 11.95 -10.10
C TYR A 242 -19.56 12.40 -9.79
N ALA A 243 -19.43 13.55 -9.15
CA ALA A 243 -18.14 14.13 -8.79
C ALA A 243 -17.38 13.29 -7.74
N ASN A 244 -18.09 12.55 -6.89
CA ASN A 244 -17.52 11.64 -5.89
C ASN A 244 -17.23 10.21 -6.42
N ASN A 245 -17.46 9.94 -7.71
CA ASN A 245 -17.17 8.64 -8.30
C ASN A 245 -15.67 8.33 -8.25
N TYR A 246 -15.28 7.27 -7.54
CA TYR A 246 -13.87 6.92 -7.31
C TYR A 246 -13.17 6.44 -8.59
N GLU A 247 -13.84 5.64 -9.43
CA GLU A 247 -13.29 5.12 -10.69
C GLU A 247 -12.79 6.24 -11.60
N HIS A 248 -13.58 7.31 -11.71
CA HIS A 248 -13.33 8.49 -12.53
C HIS A 248 -12.79 9.69 -11.73
N SER A 249 -12.23 9.45 -10.55
CA SER A 249 -11.67 10.48 -9.69
C SER A 249 -10.24 10.86 -10.09
N HIS A 250 -9.83 12.09 -9.75
CA HIS A 250 -8.46 12.54 -9.94
C HIS A 250 -7.51 11.85 -8.96
N ILE A 251 -7.96 11.69 -7.71
CA ILE A 251 -7.17 11.06 -6.67
C ILE A 251 -6.78 9.61 -7.02
N ARG A 252 -7.69 8.83 -7.60
CA ARG A 252 -7.39 7.46 -8.06
C ARG A 252 -6.37 7.46 -9.19
N SER A 253 -6.56 8.33 -10.18
CA SER A 253 -5.63 8.48 -11.30
C SER A 253 -4.23 8.85 -10.80
N TRP A 254 -4.13 9.83 -9.89
CA TRP A 254 -2.87 10.26 -9.29
C TRP A 254 -2.19 9.14 -8.49
N LEU A 255 -2.95 8.39 -7.67
CA LEU A 255 -2.44 7.26 -6.89
C LEU A 255 -1.79 6.19 -7.77
N ASN A 256 -2.43 5.83 -8.88
CA ASN A 256 -1.98 4.75 -9.78
C ASN A 256 -1.07 5.23 -10.91
N SER A 257 -0.72 6.52 -10.95
CA SER A 257 0.23 7.08 -11.92
C SER A 257 1.35 7.86 -11.23
N SER A 258 1.16 9.16 -11.01
CA SER A 258 2.16 10.08 -10.46
C SER A 258 2.72 9.60 -9.12
N PHE A 259 1.86 9.20 -8.18
CA PHE A 259 2.32 8.68 -6.89
C PHE A 259 3.06 7.35 -7.03
N LEU A 260 2.46 6.36 -7.67
CA LEU A 260 3.07 5.04 -7.87
C LEU A 260 4.47 5.13 -8.52
N ASN A 261 4.60 5.96 -9.56
CA ASN A 261 5.86 6.15 -10.28
C ASN A 261 6.90 6.98 -9.51
N ALA A 262 6.46 7.92 -8.67
CA ALA A 262 7.36 8.70 -7.84
C ALA A 262 7.82 7.93 -6.59
N ALA A 263 6.92 7.11 -6.02
CA ALA A 263 7.14 6.44 -4.74
C ALA A 263 7.89 5.11 -4.88
N PHE A 264 7.70 4.38 -5.98
CA PHE A 264 8.20 3.02 -6.10
C PHE A 264 9.03 2.81 -7.37
N THR A 265 10.17 2.16 -7.21
CA THR A 265 10.97 1.66 -8.33
C THR A 265 10.21 0.60 -9.14
N THR A 266 10.60 0.33 -10.38
CA THR A 266 9.96 -0.72 -11.21
C THR A 266 9.95 -2.08 -10.51
N THR A 267 11.03 -2.45 -9.81
CA THR A 267 11.10 -3.70 -9.04
C THR A 267 10.11 -3.72 -7.88
N GLU A 268 9.94 -2.61 -7.17
CA GLU A 268 8.95 -2.49 -6.10
C GLU A 268 7.52 -2.51 -6.65
N GLN A 269 7.26 -1.79 -7.75
CA GLN A 269 5.95 -1.79 -8.41
C GLN A 269 5.52 -3.19 -8.85
N ASN A 270 6.46 -4.08 -9.19
CA ASN A 270 6.18 -5.48 -9.53
C ASN A 270 5.78 -6.34 -8.31
N LYS A 271 6.13 -5.92 -7.10
CA LYS A 271 5.71 -6.57 -5.86
C LYS A 271 4.31 -6.13 -5.42
N ILE A 272 3.89 -4.92 -5.82
CA ILE A 272 2.55 -4.40 -5.52
C ILE A 272 1.53 -5.12 -6.40
N ALA A 273 0.60 -5.82 -5.75
CA ALA A 273 -0.44 -6.58 -6.40
C ALA A 273 -1.49 -5.65 -7.02
N VAL A 274 -1.93 -6.00 -8.23
CA VAL A 274 -3.17 -5.44 -8.77
C VAL A 274 -4.32 -6.02 -7.96
N THR A 275 -5.15 -5.16 -7.38
CA THR A 275 -6.21 -5.51 -6.44
C THR A 275 -7.55 -5.08 -7.00
N THR A 276 -8.53 -5.98 -6.96
CA THR A 276 -9.93 -5.59 -7.17
C THR A 276 -10.40 -4.81 -5.95
N VAL A 277 -10.60 -3.51 -6.12
CA VAL A 277 -11.09 -2.60 -5.08
C VAL A 277 -12.62 -2.53 -5.18
N ASP A 278 -13.29 -2.98 -4.12
CA ASP A 278 -14.76 -2.98 -4.06
C ASP A 278 -15.29 -1.57 -3.81
N ASN A 279 -15.82 -0.90 -4.84
CA ASN A 279 -16.42 0.43 -4.75
C ASN A 279 -17.95 0.37 -4.68
N SER A 280 -18.52 -0.81 -4.42
CA SER A 280 -19.95 -0.98 -4.27
C SER A 280 -20.48 -0.29 -3.01
N LYS A 281 -21.80 -0.19 -2.98
CA LYS A 281 -22.59 0.29 -1.84
C LYS A 281 -22.20 -0.34 -0.49
N ALA A 282 -21.72 -1.58 -0.48
CA ALA A 282 -21.30 -2.28 0.75
C ALA A 282 -20.13 -1.61 1.48
N THR A 283 -19.35 -0.81 0.76
CA THR A 283 -18.18 -0.11 1.33
C THR A 283 -18.48 1.33 1.76
N THR A 284 -19.76 1.73 1.73
CA THR A 284 -20.23 3.08 2.10
C THR A 284 -20.87 3.09 3.49
N ILE A 285 -21.16 4.27 4.03
CA ILE A 285 -21.88 4.37 5.31
C ILE A 285 -23.29 3.75 5.20
N ASN A 286 -23.59 2.84 6.13
CA ASN A 286 -24.87 2.13 6.28
C ASN A 286 -25.37 1.32 5.06
N ASN A 287 -24.54 1.09 4.03
CA ASN A 287 -24.95 0.42 2.80
C ASN A 287 -26.18 1.09 2.12
N THR A 288 -26.34 2.41 2.28
CA THR A 288 -27.57 3.13 1.87
C THR A 288 -27.42 4.02 0.64
N HIS A 289 -26.21 4.36 0.21
CA HIS A 289 -25.99 5.38 -0.82
C HIS A 289 -25.98 4.83 -2.26
N ASN A 290 -26.50 5.62 -3.21
CA ASN A 290 -26.58 5.27 -4.63
C ASN A 290 -25.49 5.99 -5.45
N PHE A 291 -24.35 6.30 -4.81
CA PHE A 291 -23.20 6.96 -5.42
C PHE A 291 -22.00 6.02 -5.53
N ASP A 292 -22.23 4.73 -5.32
CA ASP A 292 -21.25 3.70 -5.61
C ASP A 292 -20.90 3.68 -7.09
N CYS A 293 -19.75 3.08 -7.40
CA CYS A 293 -19.27 2.96 -8.77
C CYS A 293 -18.76 1.54 -9.02
N PRO A 294 -18.51 1.17 -10.29
CA PRO A 294 -17.87 -0.10 -10.60
C PRO A 294 -16.57 -0.33 -9.81
N ASN A 295 -16.29 -1.60 -9.55
CA ASN A 295 -15.06 -2.01 -8.91
C ASN A 295 -13.87 -1.74 -9.82
N THR A 296 -12.77 -1.30 -9.23
CA THR A 296 -11.56 -0.91 -9.96
C THR A 296 -10.44 -1.93 -9.77
N LEU A 297 -9.48 -1.93 -10.68
CA LEU A 297 -8.23 -2.68 -10.56
C LEU A 297 -7.11 -1.69 -10.24
N ASP A 298 -6.66 -1.68 -8.99
CA ASP A 298 -5.72 -0.68 -8.48
C ASP A 298 -4.50 -1.35 -7.84
N LYS A 299 -3.34 -0.72 -7.99
CA LYS A 299 -2.13 -1.07 -7.21
C LYS A 299 -2.05 -0.28 -5.92
N VAL A 300 -2.46 0.99 -5.98
CA VAL A 300 -2.50 1.90 -4.83
C VAL A 300 -3.92 2.45 -4.72
N PHE A 301 -4.49 2.39 -3.53
CA PHE A 301 -5.85 2.84 -3.27
C PHE A 301 -5.97 3.45 -1.87
N LEU A 302 -7.12 4.02 -1.56
CA LEU A 302 -7.45 4.48 -0.21
C LEU A 302 -8.40 3.49 0.46
N LEU A 303 -8.36 3.44 1.79
CA LEU A 303 -9.34 2.68 2.56
C LEU A 303 -10.76 3.23 2.32
N SER A 304 -11.73 2.33 2.34
CA SER A 304 -13.15 2.69 2.34
C SER A 304 -13.64 3.11 3.72
N TYR A 305 -14.85 3.65 3.78
CA TYR A 305 -15.57 3.85 5.03
C TYR A 305 -15.68 2.53 5.82
N LEU A 306 -16.05 1.43 5.16
CA LEU A 306 -16.21 0.13 5.82
C LEU A 306 -14.88 -0.39 6.40
N ASP A 307 -13.78 -0.30 5.64
CA ASP A 307 -12.45 -0.74 6.11
C ASP A 307 -12.05 -0.05 7.43
N LEU A 308 -12.54 1.18 7.63
CA LEU A 308 -12.28 2.00 8.80
C LEU A 308 -13.31 1.85 9.93
N ASN A 309 -14.38 1.08 9.70
CA ASN A 309 -15.48 0.89 10.64
C ASN A 309 -15.48 -0.53 11.23
N GLY A 310 -14.48 -0.83 12.07
CA GLY A 310 -14.37 -2.11 12.79
C GLY A 310 -13.49 -3.17 12.12
N HIS A 311 -12.93 -2.89 10.96
CA HIS A 311 -12.00 -3.79 10.25
C HIS A 311 -10.54 -3.39 10.47
N TYR A 312 -9.60 -4.30 10.21
CA TYR A 312 -8.15 -4.04 10.21
C TYR A 312 -7.57 -3.38 11.48
N GLY A 313 -8.23 -3.56 12.63
CA GLY A 313 -7.83 -2.97 13.90
C GLY A 313 -8.32 -1.54 14.13
N PHE A 314 -9.20 -1.02 13.27
CA PHE A 314 -9.86 0.28 13.45
C PHE A 314 -11.08 0.16 14.37
N VAL A 315 -10.82 0.03 15.67
CA VAL A 315 -11.84 -0.25 16.70
C VAL A 315 -12.61 0.99 17.18
N ASP A 316 -12.03 2.18 17.04
CA ASP A 316 -12.58 3.45 17.50
C ASP A 316 -12.01 4.66 16.71
N ASP A 317 -12.46 5.87 17.02
CA ASP A 317 -11.92 7.10 16.39
C ASP A 317 -10.40 7.21 16.61
N ALA A 318 -9.91 6.96 17.82
CA ALA A 318 -8.50 7.10 18.16
C ALA A 318 -7.59 6.24 17.27
N SER A 319 -8.03 5.03 16.88
CA SER A 319 -7.29 4.13 15.99
C SER A 319 -7.08 4.69 14.56
N ARG A 320 -7.91 5.64 14.12
CA ARG A 320 -7.87 6.27 12.79
C ARG A 320 -7.03 7.56 12.74
N VAL A 321 -6.61 8.08 13.89
CA VAL A 321 -5.80 9.30 13.96
C VAL A 321 -4.45 9.10 13.26
N ARG A 322 -4.06 10.08 12.44
CA ARG A 322 -2.77 10.11 11.73
C ARG A 322 -2.15 11.49 11.77
N TYR A 323 -0.84 11.54 11.55
CA TYR A 323 -0.05 12.77 11.53
C TYR A 323 0.45 13.04 10.10
N PRO A 324 0.49 14.31 9.68
CA PRO A 324 1.04 14.69 8.38
C PRO A 324 2.56 14.72 8.40
N SER A 325 3.17 14.41 7.25
CA SER A 325 4.58 14.75 7.01
C SER A 325 4.74 16.27 6.82
N ASP A 326 5.97 16.79 6.97
CA ASP A 326 6.23 18.20 6.66
C ASP A 326 5.92 18.51 5.19
N TYR A 327 6.23 17.57 4.29
CA TYR A 327 5.89 17.71 2.88
C TYR A 327 4.38 17.81 2.67
N ALA A 328 3.56 16.97 3.31
CA ALA A 328 2.11 17.04 3.20
C ALA A 328 1.57 18.41 3.66
N LEU A 329 2.14 18.99 4.72
CA LEU A 329 1.82 20.35 5.17
C LEU A 329 2.18 21.41 4.13
N SER A 330 3.31 21.24 3.45
CA SER A 330 3.69 22.09 2.32
C SER A 330 2.72 21.99 1.14
N GLN A 331 1.96 20.89 1.03
CA GLN A 331 0.96 20.65 -0.02
C GLN A 331 -0.47 21.06 0.38
N THR A 332 -0.65 21.68 1.56
CA THR A 332 -1.90 22.24 2.10
C THR A 332 -2.74 21.34 3.02
N VAL A 333 -2.23 20.17 3.46
CA VAL A 333 -2.98 19.30 4.40
C VAL A 333 -3.46 20.09 5.62
N SER A 334 -4.77 20.02 5.89
CA SER A 334 -5.39 20.55 7.09
C SER A 334 -5.06 19.67 8.30
N LYS A 335 -4.82 20.29 9.46
CA LYS A 335 -4.58 19.58 10.73
C LYS A 335 -5.11 20.38 11.91
N ASP A 336 -5.51 19.67 12.96
CA ASP A 336 -5.78 20.23 14.28
C ASP A 336 -5.03 19.42 15.33
N TYR A 337 -4.42 20.08 16.32
CA TYR A 337 -3.61 19.43 17.36
C TYR A 337 -2.58 18.43 16.78
N ASP A 338 -1.93 18.84 15.69
CA ASP A 338 -0.96 18.08 14.89
C ASP A 338 -1.51 16.86 14.14
N LYS A 339 -2.81 16.59 14.21
CA LYS A 339 -3.44 15.43 13.57
C LYS A 339 -4.10 15.84 12.27
N ALA A 340 -3.82 15.08 11.22
CA ALA A 340 -4.28 15.40 9.87
C ALA A 340 -5.73 14.97 9.62
N TYR A 341 -6.38 15.71 8.74
CA TYR A 341 -7.57 15.22 8.03
C TYR A 341 -7.11 14.43 6.80
N TRP A 342 -7.78 13.32 6.47
CA TRP A 342 -7.36 12.49 5.33
C TRP A 342 -8.52 11.74 4.66
N TRP A 343 -8.33 11.45 3.36
CA TRP A 343 -9.36 10.88 2.51
C TRP A 343 -9.63 9.39 2.74
N THR A 344 -10.90 9.02 2.60
CA THR A 344 -11.29 7.66 2.21
C THR A 344 -11.71 7.65 0.73
N ARG A 345 -11.83 6.47 0.11
CA ARG A 345 -12.39 6.36 -1.24
C ARG A 345 -13.92 6.30 -1.31
N SER A 346 -14.62 6.20 -0.18
CA SER A 346 -16.07 5.97 -0.20
C SER A 346 -16.84 7.28 -0.38
N PRO A 347 -17.88 7.32 -1.22
CA PRO A 347 -18.83 8.43 -1.21
C PRO A 347 -19.53 8.53 0.15
N TYR A 348 -20.05 9.72 0.49
CA TYR A 348 -20.74 9.95 1.76
C TYR A 348 -22.22 10.28 1.55
N SER A 349 -22.64 11.55 1.64
CA SER A 349 -24.05 11.95 1.76
C SER A 349 -24.66 12.59 0.51
N SER A 350 -23.85 12.97 -0.47
CA SER A 350 -24.26 13.62 -1.72
C SER A 350 -23.33 13.24 -2.87
N GLU A 351 -23.76 13.50 -4.10
CA GLU A 351 -23.01 13.35 -5.35
C GLU A 351 -21.70 14.15 -5.41
N THR A 352 -21.58 15.17 -4.55
CA THR A 352 -20.42 16.07 -4.44
C THR A 352 -19.54 15.80 -3.21
N SER A 353 -19.88 14.81 -2.37
CA SER A 353 -19.15 14.52 -1.13
C SER A 353 -18.60 13.10 -1.05
N ALA A 354 -17.38 13.01 -0.54
CA ALA A 354 -16.71 11.77 -0.17
C ALA A 354 -16.45 11.74 1.33
N SER A 355 -16.17 10.55 1.85
CA SER A 355 -15.89 10.36 3.28
C SER A 355 -14.43 10.68 3.57
N ARG A 356 -14.20 11.27 4.74
CA ARG A 356 -12.87 11.55 5.28
C ARG A 356 -12.77 11.10 6.72
N VAL A 357 -11.55 11.08 7.23
CA VAL A 357 -11.24 11.00 8.66
C VAL A 357 -10.85 12.39 9.15
N ASN A 358 -11.46 12.84 10.24
CA ASN A 358 -11.12 14.09 10.92
C ASN A 358 -9.86 13.95 11.79
N TYR A 359 -9.32 15.07 12.26
CA TYR A 359 -8.17 15.09 13.18
C TYR A 359 -8.35 14.23 14.44
N ASN A 360 -9.59 14.07 14.93
CA ASN A 360 -9.92 13.26 16.10
C ASN A 360 -10.20 11.79 15.75
N GLY A 361 -10.18 11.44 14.46
CA GLY A 361 -10.44 10.10 13.95
C GLY A 361 -11.89 9.82 13.55
N ALA A 362 -12.81 10.75 13.79
CA ALA A 362 -14.21 10.59 13.40
C ALA A 362 -14.36 10.58 11.87
N LEU A 363 -15.24 9.71 11.36
CA LEU A 363 -15.60 9.68 9.95
C LEU A 363 -16.63 10.77 9.66
N ALA A 364 -16.43 11.53 8.58
CA ALA A 364 -17.29 12.65 8.21
C ALA A 364 -17.35 12.84 6.69
N ALA A 365 -18.31 13.66 6.24
CA ALA A 365 -18.40 14.11 4.86
C ALA A 365 -17.45 15.29 4.59
N ILE A 366 -16.96 15.39 3.37
CA ILE A 366 -16.34 16.62 2.85
C ILE A 366 -16.54 16.71 1.33
N ASN A 367 -16.53 17.93 0.80
CA ASN A 367 -16.64 18.18 -0.63
C ASN A 367 -15.42 17.63 -1.38
N VAL A 368 -15.66 17.01 -2.53
CA VAL A 368 -14.61 16.38 -3.36
C VAL A 368 -13.54 17.35 -3.87
N THR A 369 -13.89 18.64 -3.94
CA THR A 369 -13.00 19.73 -4.37
C THR A 369 -12.04 20.21 -3.27
N ASP A 370 -12.16 19.69 -2.04
CA ASP A 370 -11.26 20.04 -0.94
C ASP A 370 -9.86 19.42 -1.16
N ALA A 371 -8.90 20.26 -1.55
CA ALA A 371 -7.51 19.90 -1.77
C ALA A 371 -6.68 19.80 -0.49
N ALA A 372 -7.23 20.20 0.67
CA ALA A 372 -6.54 20.19 1.96
C ALA A 372 -6.66 18.86 2.72
N MET A 373 -7.22 17.84 2.08
CA MET A 373 -7.31 16.51 2.66
C MET A 373 -6.07 15.68 2.35
N GLY A 374 -5.55 15.02 3.39
CA GLY A 374 -4.36 14.21 3.34
C GLY A 374 -4.52 12.86 2.61
N ILE A 375 -3.42 12.36 2.08
CA ILE A 375 -3.33 11.05 1.44
C ILE A 375 -2.67 10.04 2.39
N LEU A 376 -3.43 9.00 2.72
CA LEU A 376 -2.97 7.83 3.48
C LEU A 376 -3.14 6.58 2.60
N PRO A 377 -2.17 6.27 1.72
CA PRO A 377 -2.33 5.21 0.72
C PRO A 377 -2.27 3.82 1.36
N ALA A 378 -2.95 2.87 0.72
CA ALA A 378 -2.94 1.45 1.03
C ALA A 378 -2.54 0.64 -0.22
N ILE A 379 -1.87 -0.49 0.00
CA ILE A 379 -1.38 -1.40 -1.04
C ILE A 379 -1.49 -2.85 -0.59
N TRP A 380 -1.69 -3.77 -1.52
CA TRP A 380 -1.37 -5.18 -1.32
C TRP A 380 -0.02 -5.49 -1.93
N ILE A 381 0.81 -6.26 -1.23
CA ILE A 381 2.07 -6.79 -1.78
C ILE A 381 2.01 -8.31 -1.82
N ASN A 382 2.58 -8.89 -2.86
CA ASN A 382 2.87 -10.32 -2.87
C ASN A 382 4.03 -10.57 -1.88
N ALA A 383 3.92 -11.63 -1.08
CA ALA A 383 4.99 -12.06 -0.17
C ALA A 383 6.28 -12.41 -0.95
#